data_AF-A0A2T7H7Z2-F1
#
_entry.id   AF-A0A2T7H7Z2-F1
#
_cell.length_a   1.000
_cell.length_b   1.000
_cell.length_c   1.000
_cell.angle_alpha   90.00
_cell.angle_beta   90.00
_cell.angle_gamma   90.00
#
_symmetry.space_group_name_H-M   'P 1'
#
loop_
_entity.id
_entity.type
_entity.pdbx_description
1 polymer ?
#
loop_
_entity_poly.entity_id
_entity_poly.type
_entity_poly.pdbx_seq_one_letter_code
_entity_poly.pdbx_strand_id
1 'polypeptide(L)' 'MADIVTTANLQEPDAFYADLVAAHDGLSKDESDAYNARLILLMANQIGDHVILKKLLQEAQRTSRKA' A
#
# COMPACT_ATOMS: atom_id res chain seq x y z
N MET A 1 10.42 -13.73 -13.56
CA MET A 1 10.52 -12.28 -13.35
C MET A 1 9.16 -11.84 -12.85
N ALA A 2 9.05 -11.37 -11.61
CA ALA A 2 7.77 -10.91 -11.08
C ALA A 2 7.44 -9.55 -11.71
N ASP A 3 6.48 -9.55 -12.62
CA ASP A 3 5.86 -8.34 -13.16
C ASP A 3 5.07 -7.65 -12.05
N ILE A 4 5.30 -6.36 -11.87
CA ILE A 4 4.56 -5.56 -10.91
C ILE A 4 3.22 -5.25 -11.55
N VAL A 5 2.15 -5.71 -10.92
CA VAL A 5 0.79 -5.41 -11.37
C VAL A 5 0.46 -3.99 -10.94
N THR A 6 0.58 -3.04 -11.86
CA THR A 6 0.19 -1.63 -11.68
C THR A 6 -1.28 -1.38 -12.02
N THR A 7 -2.00 -2.43 -12.43
CA THR A 7 -3.46 -2.47 -12.58
C THR A 7 -4.11 -2.99 -11.30
N ALA A 8 -5.40 -2.70 -11.08
CA ALA A 8 -6.14 -3.21 -9.92
C ALA A 8 -6.12 -4.74 -9.92
N ASN A 9 -5.21 -5.33 -9.13
CA ASN A 9 -5.10 -6.78 -8.93
C ASN A 9 -6.01 -7.26 -7.78
N LEU A 10 -6.61 -6.31 -7.06
CA LEU A 10 -7.65 -6.56 -6.09
C LEU A 10 -8.95 -6.82 -6.84
N GLN A 11 -9.61 -7.92 -6.50
CA GLN A 11 -10.88 -8.31 -7.08
C GLN A 11 -11.97 -7.27 -6.78
N GLU A 12 -11.86 -6.60 -5.63
CA GLU A 12 -12.73 -5.53 -5.16
C GLU A 12 -11.88 -4.39 -4.56
N PRO A 13 -11.28 -3.51 -5.39
CA PRO A 13 -10.47 -2.40 -4.89
C PRO A 13 -11.30 -1.44 -4.01
N ASP A 14 -12.59 -1.30 -4.31
CA ASP A 14 -13.53 -0.47 -3.55
C ASP A 14 -13.80 -1.06 -2.15
N ALA A 15 -13.89 -2.39 -2.02
CA ALA A 15 -14.09 -3.04 -0.73
C ALA A 15 -12.87 -2.88 0.18
N PHE A 16 -11.66 -3.06 -0.36
CA PHE A 16 -10.43 -2.81 0.39
C PHE A 16 -10.27 -1.34 0.79
N TYR A 17 -10.63 -0.40 -0.10
CA TYR A 17 -10.61 1.02 0.24
C TYR A 17 -11.64 1.36 1.32
N ALA A 18 -12.84 0.77 1.28
CA ALA A 18 -13.84 0.92 2.33
C ALA A 18 -13.35 0.39 3.67
N ASP A 19 -12.72 -0.79 3.71
CA ASP A 19 -12.12 -1.36 4.92
C ASP A 19 -10.97 -0.49 5.45
N LEU A 20 -10.14 0.07 4.56
CA LEU A 20 -9.08 1.01 4.93
C LEU A 20 -9.68 2.26 5.58
N VAL A 21 -10.66 2.89 4.94
CA VAL A 21 -11.32 4.10 5.46
C VAL A 21 -12.01 3.82 6.79
N ALA A 22 -12.69 2.67 6.93
CA ALA A 22 -13.30 2.25 8.17
C ALA A 22 -12.26 2.02 9.29
N ALA A 23 -11.08 1.49 8.96
CA ALA A 23 -9.98 1.33 9.92
C ALA A 23 -9.37 2.68 10.36
N HIS A 24 -9.51 3.72 9.53
CA HIS A 24 -9.12 5.09 9.85
C HIS A 24 -10.24 5.90 10.52
N ASP A 25 -11.48 5.41 10.54
CA ASP A 25 -12.60 6.12 11.13
C ASP A 25 -12.41 6.24 12.65
N GLY A 26 -12.35 7.48 13.14
CA GLY A 26 -12.06 7.80 14.53
C GLY A 26 -10.57 7.96 14.89
N LEU A 27 -9.64 7.75 13.94
CA LEU A 27 -8.22 8.06 14.15
C LEU A 27 -7.91 9.52 13.82
N SER A 28 -7.05 10.15 14.62
CA SER A 28 -6.42 11.41 14.25
C SER A 28 -5.47 11.23 13.05
N LYS A 29 -5.02 12.35 12.47
CA LYS A 29 -4.09 12.29 11.33
C LYS A 29 -2.76 11.61 11.70
N ASP A 30 -2.22 11.91 12.87
CA ASP A 30 -0.99 11.28 13.38
C ASP A 30 -1.18 9.77 13.63
N GLU A 31 -2.34 9.37 14.16
CA GLU A 31 -2.66 7.94 14.36
C GLU A 31 -2.87 7.22 13.04
N SER A 32 -3.50 7.88 12.07
CA SER A 32 -3.66 7.35 10.71
C SER A 32 -2.30 7.16 10.02
N ASP A 33 -1.38 8.10 10.17
CA ASP A 33 -0.02 7.97 9.63
C ASP A 33 0.74 6.82 10.32
N ALA A 34 0.60 6.67 11.63
CA ALA A 34 1.18 5.55 12.38
C ALA A 34 0.57 4.19 11.97
N TYR A 35 -0.74 4.15 11.74
CA TYR A 35 -1.43 2.96 11.23
C TYR A 35 -0.94 2.58 9.83
N ASN A 36 -0.84 3.55 8.93
CA ASN A 36 -0.32 3.35 7.58
C ASN A 36 1.12 2.84 7.57
N ALA A 37 1.99 3.40 8.39
CA ALA A 37 3.37 2.94 8.51
C ALA A 37 3.46 1.47 8.96
N ARG A 38 2.64 1.07 9.94
CA ARG A 38 2.55 -0.33 10.40
C ARG A 38 2.01 -1.24 9.30
N LEU A 39 0.96 -0.82 8.59
CA LEU A 39 0.38 -1.57 7.49
C LEU A 39 1.40 -1.82 6.37
N ILE A 40 2.17 -0.79 5.98
CA ILE A 40 3.24 -0.91 4.99
C ILE A 40 4.31 -1.92 5.45
N LEU A 41 4.71 -1.88 6.73
CA LEU A 41 5.69 -2.83 7.27
C LEU A 41 5.16 -4.27 7.28
N LEU A 42 3.89 -4.48 7.64
CA LEU A 42 3.25 -5.79 7.59
C LEU A 42 3.18 -6.34 6.16
N MET A 43 2.77 -5.51 5.20
CA MET A 43 2.78 -5.87 3.77
C MET A 43 4.20 -6.18 3.30
N ALA A 44 5.20 -5.40 3.74
CA ALA A 44 6.59 -5.63 3.37
C ALA A 44 7.13 -6.96 3.91
N ASN A 45 6.79 -7.29 5.16
CA ASN A 45 7.14 -8.56 5.79
C ASN A 45 6.47 -9.75 5.08
N GLN A 46 5.22 -9.61 4.65
CA GLN A 46 4.49 -10.67 3.93
C GLN A 46 5.11 -10.96 2.55
N ILE A 47 5.66 -9.95 1.88
CA ILE A 47 6.36 -10.11 0.60
C ILE A 47 7.72 -10.82 0.80
N GLY A 48 8.47 -10.48 1.85
CA GLY A 48 9.72 -11.14 2.23
C GLY A 48 10.91 -10.98 1.26
N ASP A 49 10.70 -10.38 0.07
CA ASP A 49 11.72 -10.18 -0.95
C ASP A 49 12.08 -8.69 -1.13
N HIS A 50 13.30 -8.35 -0.73
CA HIS A 50 13.85 -7.00 -0.83
C HIS A 50 13.89 -6.47 -2.28
N VAL A 51 14.09 -7.32 -3.28
CA VAL A 51 14.09 -6.92 -4.70
C VAL A 51 12.69 -6.50 -5.13
N ILE A 52 11.66 -7.24 -4.70
CA ILE A 52 10.25 -6.87 -4.97
C ILE A 52 9.89 -5.58 -4.25
N LEU A 53 10.24 -5.45 -2.97
CA LEU A 53 9.99 -4.23 -2.18
C LEU A 53 10.64 -3.00 -2.81
N LYS A 54 11.89 -3.11 -3.25
CA LYS A 54 12.60 -2.02 -3.90
C LYS A 54 11.92 -1.60 -5.20
N LYS A 55 11.45 -2.57 -6.00
CA LYS A 55 10.71 -2.26 -7.22
C LYS A 55 9.35 -1.61 -6.93
N LEU A 56 8.62 -2.07 -5.90
CA LEU A 56 7.36 -1.43 -5.46
C LEU A 56 7.56 0.03 -5.06
N LEU A 57 8.64 0.34 -4.32
CA LEU A 57 8.99 1.72 -3.97
C LEU A 57 9.29 2.57 -5.21
N GLN A 58 10.00 2.02 -6.21
CA GLN A 58 10.28 2.71 -7.47
C GLN A 58 9.01 2.99 -8.27
N GLU A 59 8.07 2.05 -8.33
CA GLU A 59 6.80 2.27 -9.02
C GLU A 59 5.88 3.24 -8.26
N ALA A 60 5.85 3.19 -6.92
CA ALA A 60 5.11 4.18 -6.12
C ALA A 60 5.58 5.62 -6.40
N GLN A 61 6.91 5.82 -6.50
CA GLN A 61 7.49 7.12 -6.87
C GLN A 61 7.17 7.57 -8.29
N ARG A 62 7.03 6.63 -9.24
CA ARG A 62 6.65 6.93 -10.62
C ARG A 62 5.19 7.36 -10.71
N THR A 63 4.30 6.67 -10.02
CA THR A 63 2.86 6.98 -10.01
C THR A 63 2.58 8.30 -9.29
N SER A 64 3.28 8.61 -8.19
CA SER A 64 3.09 9.88 -7.47
C SER A 64 3.59 11.12 -8.23
N ARG A 65 4.49 10.93 -9.22
CA ARG A 65 5.08 12.03 -10.01
C ARG A 65 4.34 12.33 -11.31
N LYS A 66 3.38 11.49 -11.70
CA LYS A 66 2.42 11.82 -12.76
C LYS A 66 1.30 12.66 -12.16
N ALA A 67 1.58 13.95 -11.98
CA ALA A 67 0.59 15.01 -11.79
C ALA A 67 0.61 15.91 -13.03
#